data_AF-A0A928Z094-F1
#
_entry.id   AF-A0A928Z094-F1
#
_cell.length_a   1.000
_cell.length_b   1.000
_cell.length_c   1.000
_cell.angle_alpha   90.00
_cell.angle_beta   90.00
_cell.angle_gamma   90.00
#
_symmetry.space_group_name_H-M   'P 1'
#
loop_
_entity.id
_entity.type
_entity.pdbx_description
1 polymer ?
#
loop_
_entity_poly.entity_id
_entity_poly.type
_entity_poly.pdbx_seq_one_letter_code
_entity_poly.pdbx_strand_id
1 'polypeptide(L)'
;MADSKKLRRLAWLEGIRIFAAVFLLFYHAQLLFTKYAFTPQPTGLVANLQQLFTATRQLGESWIIQAISLPVWFGFQFVDVFVLVSGFSLVLSLKGRPIEIGRFLQRRLLRILLPFWTVAWLSYPILWLIGKTTNSYIPDAWHTFAGMSFPILFDYGGDLLLPTSGPWWFVPLIISFALIFPVLWYLMNRWGSRNLLIASTVITFVYRALAVYVFQGHPTYAIVSAAAGWQPFVHFISKLSTFVLGMVIARQYSQGTGVIFWRSPRALSVGIGIYAIGFVAQFYRFGWIFDDFFLGTGLTLCCMVVFRFLSDRLNLGAVMVWLGLHSYSYFLIHNFVVDRTLNLYVQNQLPLYYQVLPWMVVGTLVLAVIADKITPWIEKGAIALWHNTDARLTPISKIGSWVPQVGESVLYRGKSGWTIQKVQQVVHDKAFYLCRISNGQKTVWVNQNDLQQDQAVRVQ
;
A
#
# COMPACT_ATOMS: atom_id res chain seq x y z
N MET A 1 -27.52 10.02 2.10
CA MET A 1 -28.07 8.65 2.19
C MET A 1 -27.64 7.71 1.04
N ALA A 2 -27.52 8.15 -0.22
CA ALA A 2 -27.10 7.27 -1.32
C ALA A 2 -25.64 6.75 -1.19
N ASP A 3 -24.73 7.54 -0.62
CA ASP A 3 -23.34 7.14 -0.42
C ASP A 3 -23.16 6.07 0.67
N SER A 4 -23.99 6.05 1.72
CA SER A 4 -23.88 5.01 2.77
C SER A 4 -24.30 3.64 2.25
N LYS A 5 -25.30 3.56 1.34
CA LYS A 5 -25.69 2.31 0.68
C LYS A 5 -24.60 1.79 -0.26
N LYS A 6 -23.91 2.66 -1.01
CA LYS A 6 -22.78 2.26 -1.87
C LYS A 6 -21.55 1.83 -1.06
N LEU A 7 -21.26 2.52 0.05
CA LEU A 7 -20.19 2.14 0.98
C LEU A 7 -20.44 0.77 1.62
N ARG A 8 -21.70 0.49 2.04
CA ARG A 8 -22.08 -0.84 2.52
C ARG A 8 -21.92 -1.94 1.46
N ARG A 9 -22.17 -1.64 0.18
CA ARG A 9 -22.13 -2.63 -0.90
C ARG A 9 -20.75 -3.27 -1.12
N LEU A 10 -19.68 -2.61 -0.69
CA LEU A 10 -18.31 -3.13 -0.79
C LEU A 10 -17.66 -3.38 0.57
N ALA A 11 -18.45 -3.48 1.64
CA ALA A 11 -17.92 -3.77 2.99
C ALA A 11 -17.11 -5.07 3.05
N TRP A 12 -17.54 -6.10 2.29
CA TRP A 12 -16.81 -7.35 2.17
C TRP A 12 -15.37 -7.16 1.65
N LEU A 13 -15.12 -6.18 0.77
CA LEU A 13 -13.79 -5.90 0.23
C LEU A 13 -12.86 -5.33 1.31
N GLU A 14 -13.38 -4.45 2.15
CA GLU A 14 -12.66 -3.90 3.30
C GLU A 14 -12.39 -4.98 4.35
N GLY A 15 -13.33 -5.92 4.53
CA GLY A 15 -13.16 -7.12 5.33
C GLY A 15 -12.00 -8.01 4.84
N ILE A 16 -11.90 -8.24 3.52
CA ILE A 16 -10.79 -9.00 2.93
C ILE A 16 -9.44 -8.32 3.22
N ARG A 17 -9.36 -6.99 3.10
CA ARG A 17 -8.12 -6.25 3.33
C ARG A 17 -7.63 -6.38 4.77
N ILE A 18 -8.48 -6.14 5.76
CA ILE A 18 -8.03 -6.27 7.16
C ILE A 18 -7.72 -7.73 7.49
N PHE A 19 -8.51 -8.68 6.98
CA PHE A 19 -8.24 -10.11 7.19
C PHE A 19 -6.89 -10.53 6.62
N ALA A 20 -6.57 -10.09 5.39
CA ALA A 20 -5.28 -10.31 4.77
C ALA A 20 -4.12 -9.74 5.62
N ALA A 21 -4.29 -8.53 6.18
CA ALA A 21 -3.28 -7.92 7.06
C ALA A 21 -3.10 -8.69 8.38
N VAL A 22 -4.19 -9.11 9.02
CA VAL A 22 -4.16 -9.92 10.25
C VAL A 22 -3.54 -11.30 9.99
N PHE A 23 -3.85 -11.92 8.87
CA PHE A 23 -3.31 -13.22 8.51
C PHE A 23 -1.82 -13.15 8.18
N LEU A 24 -1.35 -12.05 7.59
CA LEU A 24 0.08 -11.76 7.44
C LEU A 24 0.77 -11.56 8.78
N LEU A 25 0.12 -10.92 9.77
CA LEU A 25 0.65 -10.84 11.13
C LEU A 25 0.85 -12.24 11.71
N PHE A 26 -0.15 -13.11 11.64
CA PHE A 26 -0.02 -14.48 12.14
C PHE A 26 1.08 -15.26 11.41
N TYR A 27 1.19 -15.10 10.10
CA TYR A 27 2.27 -15.71 9.31
C TYR A 27 3.65 -15.28 9.79
N HIS A 28 3.89 -13.98 9.98
CA HIS A 28 5.18 -13.47 10.48
C HIS A 28 5.43 -13.90 11.92
N ALA A 29 4.40 -13.92 12.76
CA ALA A 29 4.53 -14.41 14.14
C ALA A 29 4.95 -15.88 14.18
N GLN A 30 4.33 -16.71 13.34
CA GLN A 30 4.67 -18.12 13.25
C GLN A 30 6.06 -18.35 12.66
N LEU A 31 6.43 -17.62 11.59
CA LEU A 31 7.77 -17.69 11.02
C LEU A 31 8.85 -17.32 12.03
N LEU A 32 8.71 -16.16 12.70
CA LEU A 32 9.72 -15.69 13.64
C LEU A 32 9.81 -16.58 14.88
N PHE A 33 8.67 -17.02 15.43
CA PHE A 33 8.64 -17.91 16.59
C PHE A 33 9.31 -19.26 16.30
N THR A 34 9.07 -19.83 15.11
CA THR A 34 9.66 -21.12 14.69
C THR A 34 11.02 -20.96 14.01
N LYS A 35 11.60 -19.76 13.98
CA LYS A 35 12.88 -19.46 13.32
C LYS A 35 12.90 -19.92 11.85
N TYR A 36 11.82 -19.63 11.13
CA TYR A 36 11.63 -19.94 9.72
C TYR A 36 11.67 -21.45 9.41
N ALA A 37 11.11 -22.29 10.30
CA ALA A 37 11.13 -23.75 10.15
C ALA A 37 10.52 -24.29 8.85
N PHE A 38 9.60 -23.54 8.23
CA PHE A 38 8.99 -23.93 6.96
C PHE A 38 8.81 -22.73 6.02
N THR A 39 9.24 -22.95 4.78
CA THR A 39 8.89 -22.14 3.60
C THR A 39 8.65 -23.12 2.44
N PRO A 40 7.66 -22.88 1.56
CA PRO A 40 7.45 -23.74 0.40
C PRO A 40 8.69 -23.83 -0.47
N GLN A 41 9.12 -25.05 -0.79
CA GLN A 41 10.28 -25.35 -1.63
C GLN A 41 9.85 -26.12 -2.90
N PRO A 42 10.60 -26.06 -4.00
CA PRO A 42 10.24 -26.73 -5.25
C PRO A 42 10.65 -28.22 -5.23
N THR A 43 10.49 -28.89 -4.08
CA THR A 43 10.90 -30.27 -3.79
C THR A 43 9.77 -31.28 -3.94
N GLY A 44 8.60 -30.85 -4.43
CA GLY A 44 7.40 -31.66 -4.62
C GLY A 44 6.46 -31.61 -3.41
N LEU A 45 5.19 -31.95 -3.67
CA LEU A 45 4.11 -31.83 -2.67
C LEU A 45 4.36 -32.66 -1.41
N VAL A 46 4.77 -33.92 -1.56
CA VAL A 46 4.94 -34.85 -0.43
C VAL A 46 6.05 -34.38 0.53
N ALA A 47 7.20 -33.97 0.00
CA ALA A 47 8.31 -33.47 0.80
C ALA A 47 7.93 -32.19 1.58
N ASN A 48 7.24 -31.26 0.92
CA ASN A 48 6.75 -30.04 1.57
C ASN A 48 5.71 -30.34 2.64
N LEU A 49 4.77 -31.27 2.41
CA LEU A 49 3.80 -31.67 3.42
C LEU A 49 4.49 -32.28 4.65
N GLN A 50 5.51 -33.13 4.46
CA GLN A 50 6.30 -33.68 5.57
C GLN A 50 7.02 -32.58 6.36
N GLN A 51 7.65 -31.62 5.67
CA GLN A 51 8.31 -30.49 6.32
C GLN A 51 7.31 -29.59 7.05
N LEU A 52 6.15 -29.31 6.45
CA LEU A 52 5.06 -28.55 7.04
C LEU A 52 4.53 -29.20 8.32
N PHE A 53 4.28 -30.52 8.31
CA PHE A 53 3.85 -31.25 9.50
C PHE A 53 4.93 -31.23 10.58
N THR A 54 6.20 -31.39 10.20
CA THR A 54 7.33 -31.32 11.14
C THR A 54 7.43 -29.94 11.80
N ALA A 55 7.33 -28.87 11.01
CA ALA A 55 7.35 -27.50 11.53
C ALA A 55 6.12 -27.20 12.40
N THR A 56 4.94 -27.71 12.02
CA THR A 56 3.70 -27.49 12.78
C THR A 56 3.71 -28.23 14.12
N ARG A 57 4.39 -29.37 14.24
CA ARG A 57 4.57 -30.07 15.54
C ARG A 57 5.36 -29.24 16.55
N GLN A 58 6.25 -28.35 16.11
CA GLN A 58 6.98 -27.43 17.01
C GLN A 58 6.04 -26.42 17.70
N LEU A 59 4.84 -26.23 17.15
CA LEU A 59 3.80 -25.36 17.70
C LEU A 59 2.89 -26.09 18.69
N GLY A 60 3.11 -27.38 18.93
CA GLY A 60 2.38 -28.17 19.92
C GLY A 60 1.86 -29.50 19.40
N GLU A 61 1.61 -30.43 20.32
CA GLU A 61 1.18 -31.79 19.99
C GLU A 61 -0.34 -31.92 19.81
N SER A 62 -1.12 -30.95 20.30
CA SER A 62 -2.58 -30.97 20.16
C SER A 62 -3.00 -30.85 18.69
N TRP A 63 -3.80 -31.80 18.21
CA TRP A 63 -4.32 -31.80 16.84
C TRP A 63 -5.10 -30.52 16.49
N ILE A 64 -5.76 -29.90 17.46
CA ILE A 64 -6.50 -28.64 17.27
C ILE A 64 -5.54 -27.51 16.94
N ILE A 65 -4.44 -27.42 17.70
CA ILE A 65 -3.39 -26.42 17.49
C ILE A 65 -2.77 -26.62 16.11
N GLN A 66 -2.44 -27.85 15.75
CA GLN A 66 -1.87 -28.16 14.44
C GLN A 66 -2.82 -27.79 13.30
N ALA A 67 -4.12 -28.10 13.43
CA ALA A 67 -5.13 -27.78 12.43
C ALA A 67 -5.30 -26.26 12.24
N ILE A 68 -5.24 -25.48 13.32
CA ILE A 68 -5.38 -24.01 13.28
C ILE A 68 -4.10 -23.34 12.76
N SER A 69 -2.92 -23.87 13.10
CA SER A 69 -1.62 -23.33 12.67
C SER A 69 -1.27 -23.65 11.21
N LEU A 70 -1.85 -24.71 10.64
CA LEU A 70 -1.50 -25.15 9.28
C LEU A 70 -1.80 -24.06 8.22
N PRO A 71 -3.00 -23.45 8.17
CA PRO A 71 -3.28 -22.37 7.22
C PRO A 71 -2.36 -21.16 7.38
N VAL A 72 -1.88 -20.88 8.60
CA VAL A 72 -1.06 -19.69 8.92
C VAL A 72 0.27 -19.71 8.17
N TRP A 73 0.86 -20.89 7.91
CA TRP A 73 2.08 -21.04 7.11
C TRP A 73 1.96 -20.51 5.68
N PHE A 74 0.73 -20.39 5.18
CA PHE A 74 0.45 -19.90 3.83
C PHE A 74 -0.01 -18.45 3.82
N GLY A 75 0.16 -17.71 4.93
CA GLY A 75 -0.33 -16.35 5.01
C GLY A 75 0.32 -15.35 4.06
N PHE A 76 1.53 -15.64 3.56
CA PHE A 76 2.14 -14.85 2.48
C PHE A 76 1.26 -14.77 1.21
N GLN A 77 0.40 -15.75 0.95
CA GLN A 77 -0.49 -15.78 -0.22
C GLN A 77 -1.51 -14.63 -0.20
N PHE A 78 -1.80 -14.05 0.95
CA PHE A 78 -2.67 -12.88 1.06
C PHE A 78 -2.06 -11.60 0.47
N VAL A 79 -0.75 -11.58 0.19
CA VAL A 79 -0.14 -10.49 -0.58
C VAL A 79 -0.71 -10.45 -2.00
N ASP A 80 -0.93 -11.60 -2.65
CA ASP A 80 -1.55 -11.63 -3.99
C ASP A 80 -3.00 -11.15 -3.97
N VAL A 81 -3.73 -11.46 -2.89
CA VAL A 81 -5.07 -10.93 -2.65
C VAL A 81 -5.03 -9.40 -2.55
N PHE A 82 -4.06 -8.84 -1.82
CA PHE A 82 -3.87 -7.38 -1.76
C PHE A 82 -3.57 -6.75 -3.11
N VAL A 83 -2.71 -7.38 -3.93
CA VAL A 83 -2.39 -6.90 -5.28
C VAL A 83 -3.64 -6.87 -6.16
N LEU A 84 -4.42 -7.97 -6.18
CA LEU A 84 -5.65 -8.06 -6.97
C LEU A 84 -6.67 -7.02 -6.50
N VAL A 85 -6.92 -6.94 -5.18
CA VAL A 85 -7.82 -5.94 -4.59
C VAL A 85 -7.35 -4.52 -4.89
N SER A 86 -6.04 -4.26 -4.96
CA SER A 86 -5.49 -2.95 -5.31
C SER A 86 -5.84 -2.55 -6.74
N GLY A 87 -5.65 -3.46 -7.72
CA GLY A 87 -6.03 -3.22 -9.11
C GLY A 87 -7.53 -2.97 -9.27
N PHE A 88 -8.35 -3.77 -8.56
CA PHE A 88 -9.80 -3.60 -8.52
C PHE A 88 -10.21 -2.22 -7.99
N SER A 89 -9.67 -1.86 -6.83
CA SER A 89 -10.03 -0.63 -6.13
C SER A 89 -9.59 0.62 -6.89
N LEU A 90 -8.47 0.54 -7.61
CA LEU A 90 -7.92 1.67 -8.36
C LEU A 90 -8.81 2.02 -9.56
N VAL A 91 -9.31 1.02 -10.29
CA VAL A 91 -10.29 1.24 -11.37
C VAL A 91 -11.58 1.86 -10.83
N LEU A 92 -12.11 1.34 -9.72
CA LEU A 92 -13.33 1.91 -9.11
C LEU A 92 -13.13 3.35 -8.63
N SER A 93 -11.92 3.72 -8.22
CA SER A 93 -11.62 5.08 -7.76
C SER A 93 -11.78 6.14 -8.86
N LEU A 94 -11.66 5.76 -10.14
CA LEU A 94 -11.85 6.66 -11.27
C LEU A 94 -13.32 7.05 -11.49
N LYS A 95 -14.28 6.23 -11.02
CA LYS A 95 -15.72 6.46 -11.20
C LYS A 95 -16.13 6.77 -12.65
N GLY A 96 -15.43 6.16 -13.62
CA GLY A 96 -15.67 6.37 -15.06
C GLY A 96 -15.17 7.71 -15.62
N ARG A 97 -14.40 8.50 -14.85
CA ARG A 97 -13.84 9.78 -15.30
C ARG A 97 -12.50 9.58 -16.04
N PRO A 98 -12.13 10.46 -16.99
CA PRO A 98 -10.81 10.46 -17.58
C PRO A 98 -9.73 10.73 -16.51
N ILE A 99 -8.54 10.19 -16.70
CA ILE A 99 -7.42 10.33 -15.76
C ILE A 99 -6.68 11.63 -16.02
N GLU A 100 -6.69 12.54 -15.06
CA GLU A 100 -5.72 13.64 -14.97
C GLU A 100 -4.42 13.09 -14.34
N ILE A 101 -3.46 12.66 -15.16
CA ILE A 101 -2.29 11.87 -14.72
C ILE A 101 -1.57 12.51 -13.52
N GLY A 102 -1.19 13.78 -13.60
CA GLY A 102 -0.45 14.46 -12.53
C GLY A 102 -1.23 14.49 -11.21
N ARG A 103 -2.51 14.86 -11.26
CA ARG A 103 -3.38 14.93 -10.07
C ARG A 103 -3.69 13.55 -9.50
N PHE A 104 -3.85 12.56 -10.36
CA PHE A 104 -4.05 11.16 -9.98
C PHE A 104 -2.82 10.63 -9.24
N LEU A 105 -1.63 10.79 -9.84
CA LEU A 105 -0.37 10.33 -9.25
C LEU A 105 -0.10 11.03 -7.92
N GLN A 106 -0.23 12.36 -7.88
CA GLN A 106 -0.05 13.13 -6.63
C GLN A 106 -0.95 12.59 -5.51
N ARG A 107 -2.26 12.46 -5.76
CA ARG A 107 -3.20 11.95 -4.76
C ARG A 107 -2.89 10.52 -4.33
N ARG A 108 -2.52 9.66 -5.27
CA ARG A 108 -2.27 8.25 -5.00
C ARG A 108 -0.97 8.05 -4.23
N LEU A 109 0.09 8.75 -4.63
CA LEU A 109 1.39 8.73 -3.96
C LEU A 109 1.28 9.30 -2.55
N LEU A 110 0.61 10.44 -2.34
CA LEU A 110 0.39 10.98 -0.99
C LEU A 110 -0.39 10.01 -0.09
N ARG A 111 -1.42 9.34 -0.63
CA ARG A 111 -2.20 8.34 0.13
C ARG A 111 -1.36 7.12 0.56
N ILE A 112 -0.30 6.79 -0.18
CA ILE A 112 0.61 5.69 0.14
C ILE A 112 1.73 6.18 1.07
N LEU A 113 2.40 7.27 0.68
CA LEU A 113 3.61 7.78 1.33
C LEU A 113 3.32 8.44 2.67
N LEU A 114 2.20 9.15 2.85
CA LEU A 114 1.93 9.83 4.12
C LEU A 114 1.73 8.85 5.29
N PRO A 115 0.90 7.78 5.18
CA PRO A 115 0.83 6.79 6.25
C PRO A 115 2.15 6.03 6.42
N PHE A 116 2.85 5.71 5.33
CA PHE A 116 4.18 5.08 5.39
C PHE A 116 5.18 5.91 6.20
N TRP A 117 5.35 7.18 5.85
CA TRP A 117 6.22 8.10 6.58
C TRP A 117 5.76 8.30 8.01
N THR A 118 4.44 8.42 8.25
CA THR A 118 3.92 8.52 9.62
C THR A 118 4.34 7.33 10.46
N VAL A 119 4.12 6.11 9.96
CA VAL A 119 4.50 4.89 10.67
C VAL A 119 6.02 4.86 10.87
N ALA A 120 6.79 5.15 9.82
CA ALA A 120 8.24 5.08 9.90
C ALA A 120 8.83 6.09 10.91
N TRP A 121 8.46 7.37 10.81
CA TRP A 121 8.94 8.42 11.71
C TRP A 121 8.51 8.22 13.16
N LEU A 122 7.37 7.57 13.40
CA LEU A 122 6.94 7.23 14.76
C LEU A 122 7.59 5.94 15.28
N SER A 123 7.75 4.91 14.44
CA SER A 123 8.24 3.61 14.87
C SER A 123 9.74 3.61 15.12
N TYR A 124 10.56 4.26 14.28
CA TYR A 124 12.01 4.18 14.39
C TYR A 124 12.58 4.74 15.69
N PRO A 125 12.20 5.95 16.18
CA PRO A 125 12.70 6.44 17.46
C PRO A 125 12.34 5.50 18.61
N ILE A 126 11.14 4.92 18.57
CA ILE A 126 10.67 3.95 19.57
C ILE A 126 11.51 2.66 19.48
N LEU A 127 11.73 2.11 18.29
CA LEU A 127 12.55 0.92 18.08
C LEU A 127 14.00 1.14 18.50
N TRP A 128 14.54 2.33 18.23
CA TRP A 128 15.89 2.71 18.66
C TRP A 128 15.97 2.79 20.18
N LEU A 129 14.98 3.42 20.83
CA LEU A 129 14.90 3.50 22.30
C LEU A 129 14.78 2.11 22.93
N ILE A 130 13.93 1.24 22.38
CA ILE A 130 13.80 -0.16 22.81
C ILE A 130 15.14 -0.89 22.61
N GLY A 131 15.75 -0.79 21.44
CA GLY A 131 17.05 -1.37 21.12
C GLY A 131 18.11 -0.99 22.14
N LYS A 132 18.19 0.31 22.47
CA LYS A 132 19.14 0.86 23.43
C LYS A 132 18.84 0.42 24.87
N THR A 133 17.57 0.39 25.28
CA THR A 133 17.18 0.06 26.66
C THR A 133 17.25 -1.44 26.96
N THR A 134 16.98 -2.29 25.98
CA THR A 134 16.99 -3.75 26.17
C THR A 134 18.29 -4.40 25.68
N ASN A 135 19.30 -3.61 25.28
CA ASN A 135 20.51 -4.09 24.60
C ASN A 135 20.22 -5.04 23.42
N SER A 136 19.14 -4.77 22.68
CA SER A 136 18.77 -5.55 21.48
C SER A 136 19.27 -4.85 20.21
N TYR A 137 18.98 -5.44 19.05
CA TYR A 137 19.36 -4.88 17.76
C TYR A 137 18.89 -3.42 17.61
N ILE A 138 19.83 -2.53 17.27
CA ILE A 138 19.58 -1.12 16.95
C ILE A 138 19.72 -0.97 15.43
N PRO A 139 18.66 -0.53 14.73
CA PRO A 139 18.73 -0.25 13.30
C PRO A 139 19.85 0.76 13.00
N ASP A 140 20.63 0.51 11.95
CA ASP A 140 21.62 1.48 11.49
C ASP A 140 20.92 2.78 11.05
N ALA A 141 21.44 3.92 11.47
CA ALA A 141 20.81 5.22 11.26
C ALA A 141 20.76 5.60 9.77
N TRP A 142 21.78 5.23 9.00
CA TRP A 142 21.83 5.49 7.56
C TRP A 142 20.83 4.61 6.81
N HIS A 143 20.78 3.31 7.10
CA HIS A 143 19.81 2.39 6.50
C HIS A 143 18.37 2.80 6.83
N THR A 144 18.15 3.24 8.08
CA THR A 144 16.87 3.80 8.54
C THR A 144 16.49 5.06 7.75
N PHE A 145 17.40 6.03 7.66
CA PHE A 145 17.17 7.28 6.90
C PHE A 145 16.93 7.02 5.41
N ALA A 146 17.76 6.20 4.78
CA ALA A 146 17.64 5.82 3.38
C ALA A 146 16.30 5.15 3.11
N GLY A 147 15.90 4.23 4.00
CA GLY A 147 14.62 3.55 3.91
C GLY A 147 13.42 4.46 4.08
N MET A 148 13.44 5.38 5.04
CA MET A 148 12.37 6.37 5.22
C MET A 148 12.25 7.31 4.02
N SER A 149 13.38 7.76 3.48
CA SER A 149 13.43 8.84 2.50
C SER A 149 13.18 8.35 1.07
N PHE A 150 13.63 7.13 0.76
CA PHE A 150 13.63 6.61 -0.59
C PHE A 150 12.96 5.24 -0.69
N PRO A 151 11.64 5.16 -0.50
CA PRO A 151 10.92 3.88 -0.50
C PRO A 151 11.03 3.10 -1.81
N ILE A 152 11.32 3.78 -2.93
CA ILE A 152 11.54 3.16 -4.25
C ILE A 152 12.94 2.53 -4.36
N LEU A 153 13.93 3.01 -3.58
CA LEU A 153 15.29 2.47 -3.58
C LEU A 153 15.44 1.19 -2.74
N PHE A 154 14.40 0.78 -2.00
CA PHE A 154 14.42 -0.49 -1.25
C PHE A 154 14.47 -1.74 -2.14
N ASP A 155 14.15 -1.63 -3.43
CA ASP A 155 14.12 -2.77 -4.36
C ASP A 155 15.52 -3.36 -4.67
N TYR A 156 16.59 -2.69 -4.23
CA TYR A 156 17.95 -2.92 -4.74
C TYR A 156 18.92 -3.59 -3.76
N GLY A 157 18.55 -3.81 -2.49
CA GLY A 157 19.41 -4.53 -1.54
C GLY A 157 18.66 -5.02 -0.31
N GLY A 158 18.64 -6.33 -0.07
CA GLY A 158 18.06 -6.87 1.17
C GLY A 158 18.82 -6.47 2.41
N ASP A 159 20.07 -6.00 2.27
CA ASP A 159 20.85 -5.39 3.33
C ASP A 159 20.20 -4.10 3.88
N LEU A 160 19.32 -3.43 3.11
CA LEU A 160 18.52 -2.27 3.56
C LEU A 160 17.13 -2.66 4.06
N LEU A 161 16.50 -3.66 3.44
CA LEU A 161 15.13 -4.11 3.76
C LEU A 161 15.04 -4.95 5.04
N LEU A 162 15.96 -5.90 5.20
CA LEU A 162 15.94 -6.84 6.33
C LEU A 162 16.17 -6.18 7.69
N PRO A 163 17.06 -5.18 7.85
CA PRO A 163 17.28 -4.55 9.15
C PRO A 163 16.24 -3.48 9.51
N THR A 164 15.41 -3.04 8.56
CA THR A 164 14.41 -1.99 8.77
C THR A 164 13.04 -2.57 9.09
N SER A 165 12.39 -3.21 8.11
CA SER A 165 11.15 -3.97 8.28
C SER A 165 10.90 -4.75 6.99
N GLY A 166 11.06 -6.08 7.06
CA GLY A 166 10.89 -6.96 5.90
C GLY A 166 9.66 -6.61 5.05
N PRO A 167 8.44 -6.53 5.61
CA PRO A 167 7.22 -6.29 4.83
C PRO A 167 7.12 -4.95 4.10
N TRP A 168 8.01 -3.99 4.36
CA TRP A 168 7.98 -2.71 3.68
C TRP A 168 8.38 -2.77 2.21
N TRP A 169 8.93 -3.89 1.73
CA TRP A 169 9.12 -4.17 0.30
C TRP A 169 7.81 -4.02 -0.51
N PHE A 170 6.65 -4.16 0.13
CA PHE A 170 5.35 -3.95 -0.52
C PHE A 170 5.09 -2.48 -0.91
N VAL A 171 5.74 -1.51 -0.25
CA VAL A 171 5.59 -0.08 -0.55
C VAL A 171 6.10 0.29 -1.95
N PRO A 172 7.35 -0.04 -2.36
CA PRO A 172 7.78 0.17 -3.73
C PRO A 172 6.90 -0.58 -4.75
N LEU A 173 6.42 -1.78 -4.43
CA LEU A 173 5.49 -2.52 -5.30
C LEU A 173 4.22 -1.71 -5.60
N ILE A 174 3.52 -1.20 -4.58
CA ILE A 174 2.28 -0.44 -4.78
C ILE A 174 2.51 0.94 -5.39
N ILE A 175 3.68 1.54 -5.17
CA ILE A 175 4.11 2.78 -5.85
C ILE A 175 4.30 2.50 -7.35
N SER A 176 5.03 1.43 -7.71
CA SER A 176 5.22 1.02 -9.10
C SER A 176 3.88 0.76 -9.80
N PHE A 177 2.93 0.10 -9.13
CA PHE A 177 1.58 -0.05 -9.67
C PHE A 177 0.84 1.28 -9.84
N ALA A 178 0.96 2.21 -8.90
CA ALA A 178 0.36 3.54 -9.04
C ALA A 178 0.95 4.30 -10.24
N LEU A 179 2.25 4.20 -10.47
CA LEU A 179 2.96 4.86 -11.57
C LEU A 179 2.60 4.28 -12.95
N ILE A 180 2.52 2.95 -13.08
CA ILE A 180 2.18 2.30 -14.36
C ILE A 180 0.68 2.29 -14.66
N PHE A 181 -0.17 2.50 -13.65
CA PHE A 181 -1.62 2.43 -13.81
C PHE A 181 -2.21 3.31 -14.93
N PRO A 182 -1.79 4.57 -15.16
CA PRO A 182 -2.29 5.37 -16.28
C PRO A 182 -2.06 4.70 -17.64
N VAL A 183 -0.91 4.04 -17.82
CA VAL A 183 -0.59 3.29 -19.04
C VAL A 183 -1.49 2.07 -19.15
N LEU A 184 -1.62 1.28 -18.07
CA LEU A 184 -2.49 0.10 -18.06
C LEU A 184 -3.96 0.48 -18.31
N TRP A 185 -4.43 1.60 -17.76
CA TRP A 185 -5.76 2.12 -17.99
C TRP A 185 -5.98 2.52 -19.46
N TYR A 186 -5.02 3.24 -20.05
CA TYR A 186 -5.04 3.58 -21.47
C TYR A 186 -5.09 2.32 -22.35
N LEU A 187 -4.22 1.34 -22.09
CA LEU A 187 -4.20 0.07 -22.81
C LEU A 187 -5.49 -0.73 -22.61
N MET A 188 -6.08 -0.73 -21.42
CA MET A 188 -7.35 -1.41 -21.16
C MET A 188 -8.49 -0.81 -21.99
N ASN A 189 -8.49 0.51 -22.17
CA ASN A 189 -9.49 1.19 -22.99
C ASN A 189 -9.23 1.01 -24.48
N ARG A 190 -7.97 0.98 -24.92
CA ARG A 190 -7.57 0.84 -26.33
C ARG A 190 -7.66 -0.60 -26.84
N TRP A 191 -7.10 -1.55 -26.11
CA TRP A 191 -7.01 -2.97 -26.52
C TRP A 191 -8.17 -3.81 -25.99
N GLY A 192 -8.90 -3.32 -24.99
CA GLY A 192 -9.91 -4.08 -24.28
C GLY A 192 -9.32 -4.93 -23.14
N SER A 193 -10.19 -5.28 -22.19
CA SER A 193 -9.80 -5.97 -20.96
C SER A 193 -9.22 -7.37 -21.19
N ARG A 194 -9.74 -8.11 -22.16
CA ARG A 194 -9.25 -9.46 -22.50
C ARG A 194 -7.79 -9.42 -23.00
N ASN A 195 -7.51 -8.53 -23.94
CA ASN A 195 -6.18 -8.43 -24.55
C ASN A 195 -5.14 -7.93 -23.55
N LEU A 196 -5.50 -6.95 -22.71
CA LEU A 196 -4.61 -6.50 -21.64
C LEU A 196 -4.32 -7.62 -20.64
N LEU A 197 -5.32 -8.43 -20.24
CA LEU A 197 -5.13 -9.56 -19.35
C LEU A 197 -4.22 -10.62 -19.96
N ILE A 198 -4.42 -10.97 -21.24
CA ILE A 198 -3.55 -11.93 -21.94
C ILE A 198 -2.11 -11.40 -22.01
N ALA A 199 -1.92 -10.16 -22.46
CA ALA A 199 -0.59 -9.56 -22.59
C ALA A 199 0.14 -9.47 -21.25
N SER A 200 -0.53 -8.99 -20.19
CA SER A 200 0.05 -8.93 -18.84
C SER A 200 0.36 -10.32 -18.26
N THR A 201 -0.47 -11.33 -18.55
CA THR A 201 -0.23 -12.73 -18.15
C THR A 201 1.01 -13.29 -18.84
N VAL A 202 1.14 -13.11 -20.16
CA VAL A 202 2.32 -13.52 -20.92
C VAL A 202 3.58 -12.84 -20.39
N ILE A 203 3.55 -11.51 -20.21
CA ILE A 203 4.69 -10.75 -19.66
C ILE A 203 5.07 -11.29 -18.28
N THR A 204 4.10 -11.50 -17.39
CA THR A 204 4.34 -12.00 -16.03
C THR A 204 4.97 -13.39 -16.06
N PHE A 205 4.42 -14.32 -16.85
CA PHE A 205 4.90 -15.70 -16.90
C PHE A 205 6.27 -15.82 -17.56
N VAL A 206 6.53 -15.06 -18.63
CA VAL A 206 7.87 -15.00 -19.24
C VAL A 206 8.88 -14.45 -18.24
N TYR A 207 8.54 -13.34 -17.56
CA TYR A 207 9.41 -12.75 -16.55
C TYR A 207 9.73 -13.72 -15.42
N ARG A 208 8.72 -14.44 -14.90
CA ARG A 208 8.91 -15.44 -13.85
C ARG A 208 9.68 -16.67 -14.33
N ALA A 209 9.48 -17.11 -15.57
CA ALA A 209 10.27 -18.18 -16.16
C ALA A 209 11.76 -17.79 -16.25
N LEU A 210 12.06 -16.55 -16.70
CA LEU A 210 13.42 -16.02 -16.69
C LEU A 210 13.99 -15.98 -15.28
N ALA A 211 13.21 -15.51 -14.30
CA ALA A 211 13.64 -15.49 -12.90
C ALA A 211 14.01 -16.89 -12.38
N VAL A 212 13.13 -17.87 -12.57
CA VAL A 212 13.30 -19.22 -12.05
C VAL A 212 14.43 -19.98 -12.77
N TYR A 213 14.48 -19.90 -14.10
CA TYR A 213 15.34 -20.78 -14.91
C TYR A 213 16.63 -20.12 -15.39
N VAL A 214 16.64 -18.80 -15.61
CA VAL A 214 17.83 -18.08 -16.09
C VAL A 214 18.57 -17.46 -14.91
N PHE A 215 17.87 -16.72 -14.05
CA PHE A 215 18.50 -16.03 -12.91
C PHE A 215 18.67 -16.92 -11.67
N GLN A 216 18.16 -18.16 -11.70
CA GLN A 216 18.16 -19.09 -10.56
C GLN A 216 17.56 -18.46 -9.30
N GLY A 217 16.61 -17.54 -9.49
CA GLY A 217 15.97 -16.81 -8.42
C GLY A 217 14.68 -17.46 -7.94
N HIS A 218 14.36 -17.20 -6.68
CA HIS A 218 13.06 -17.48 -6.11
C HIS A 218 12.06 -16.38 -6.56
N PRO A 219 11.02 -16.71 -7.35
CA PRO A 219 10.09 -15.70 -7.86
C PRO A 219 9.12 -15.19 -6.78
N THR A 220 9.15 -15.78 -5.59
CA THR A 220 8.24 -15.49 -4.49
C THR A 220 8.95 -14.64 -3.42
N TYR A 221 8.53 -13.38 -3.36
CA TYR A 221 8.44 -12.52 -2.18
C TYR A 221 9.67 -12.25 -1.32
N ALA A 222 10.53 -11.43 -1.91
CA ALA A 222 11.71 -10.81 -1.32
C ALA A 222 12.90 -11.76 -1.30
N ILE A 223 13.98 -11.31 -1.92
CA ILE A 223 15.34 -11.82 -1.80
C ILE A 223 15.62 -13.02 -2.70
N VAL A 224 16.08 -12.70 -3.90
CA VAL A 224 16.85 -13.63 -4.72
C VAL A 224 18.32 -13.44 -4.34
N SER A 225 18.89 -14.35 -3.57
CA SER A 225 20.32 -14.60 -3.68
C SER A 225 20.55 -15.36 -4.99
N ALA A 226 20.71 -14.64 -6.10
CA ALA A 226 21.19 -15.26 -7.33
C ALA A 226 22.70 -15.46 -7.20
N ALA A 227 23.25 -16.41 -7.96
CA ALA A 227 24.69 -16.54 -8.11
C ALA A 227 25.35 -15.22 -8.61
N ALA A 228 24.58 -14.34 -9.26
CA ALA A 228 24.99 -13.02 -9.73
C ALA A 228 24.70 -11.86 -8.76
N GLY A 229 24.43 -12.14 -7.48
CA GLY A 229 24.12 -11.14 -6.45
C GLY A 229 22.66 -10.68 -6.40
N TRP A 230 22.42 -9.55 -5.74
CA TRP A 230 21.12 -8.89 -5.64
C TRP A 230 20.76 -8.23 -6.98
N GLN A 231 20.05 -8.95 -7.84
CA GLN A 231 19.54 -8.37 -9.09
C GLN A 231 18.19 -7.71 -8.81
N PRO A 232 17.92 -6.50 -9.36
CA PRO A 232 16.65 -5.81 -9.17
C PRO A 232 15.52 -6.64 -9.78
N PHE A 233 14.87 -7.40 -8.93
CA PHE A 233 13.66 -8.10 -9.29
C PHE A 233 12.57 -7.04 -9.30
N VAL A 234 12.16 -6.61 -10.49
CA VAL A 234 11.10 -5.62 -10.66
C VAL A 234 9.78 -6.25 -10.19
N HIS A 235 9.52 -6.19 -8.88
CA HIS A 235 8.46 -6.95 -8.21
C HIS A 235 7.10 -6.74 -8.87
N PHE A 236 6.83 -5.55 -9.40
CA PHE A 236 5.56 -5.27 -10.06
C PHE A 236 5.33 -6.08 -11.34
N ILE A 237 6.39 -6.45 -12.08
CA ILE A 237 6.25 -7.27 -13.30
C ILE A 237 5.80 -8.68 -12.93
N SER A 238 6.37 -9.26 -11.88
CA SER A 238 5.98 -10.59 -11.39
C SER A 238 4.53 -10.67 -10.88
N LYS A 239 3.93 -9.52 -10.58
CA LYS A 239 2.58 -9.37 -10.04
C LYS A 239 1.61 -8.66 -11.00
N LEU A 240 2.08 -8.36 -12.22
CA LEU A 240 1.34 -7.51 -13.17
C LEU A 240 0.02 -8.15 -13.58
N SER A 241 0.01 -9.45 -13.89
CA SER A 241 -1.20 -10.18 -14.28
C SER A 241 -2.26 -10.18 -13.18
N THR A 242 -1.87 -10.42 -11.92
CA THR A 242 -2.76 -10.40 -10.75
C THR A 242 -3.38 -9.01 -10.54
N PHE A 243 -2.58 -7.95 -10.67
CA PHE A 243 -3.05 -6.57 -10.59
C PHE A 243 -4.04 -6.23 -11.71
N VAL A 244 -3.68 -6.57 -12.96
CA VAL A 244 -4.53 -6.36 -14.14
C VAL A 244 -5.82 -7.16 -14.06
N LEU A 245 -5.80 -8.39 -13.53
CA LEU A 245 -7.01 -9.17 -13.29
C LEU A 245 -7.97 -8.41 -12.38
N GLY A 246 -7.47 -7.80 -11.30
CA GLY A 246 -8.25 -6.90 -10.45
C GLY A 246 -8.89 -5.75 -11.24
N MET A 247 -8.13 -5.10 -12.13
CA MET A 247 -8.63 -4.03 -12.99
C MET A 247 -9.77 -4.51 -13.92
N VAL A 248 -9.60 -5.68 -14.54
CA VAL A 248 -10.61 -6.29 -15.43
C VAL A 248 -11.89 -6.60 -14.68
N ILE A 249 -11.78 -7.19 -13.48
CA ILE A 249 -12.93 -7.50 -12.62
C ILE A 249 -13.67 -6.21 -12.23
N ALA A 250 -12.96 -5.11 -11.95
CA ALA A 250 -13.60 -3.83 -11.65
C ALA A 250 -14.34 -3.21 -12.83
N ARG A 251 -13.82 -3.37 -14.05
CA ARG A 251 -14.54 -2.94 -15.27
C ARG A 251 -15.81 -3.75 -15.47
N GLN A 252 -15.74 -5.07 -15.35
CA GLN A 252 -16.91 -5.96 -15.43
C GLN A 252 -17.95 -5.61 -14.36
N TYR A 253 -17.50 -5.37 -13.11
CA TYR A 253 -18.37 -4.92 -12.03
C TYR A 253 -19.12 -3.63 -12.36
N SER A 254 -18.41 -2.65 -12.94
CA SER A 254 -19.01 -1.38 -13.36
C SER A 254 -20.04 -1.54 -14.47
N GLN A 255 -19.96 -2.63 -15.24
CA GLN A 255 -20.91 -3.03 -16.29
C GLN A 255 -22.02 -3.95 -15.77
N GLY A 256 -22.06 -4.27 -14.47
CA GLY A 256 -23.04 -5.21 -13.92
C GLY A 256 -22.81 -6.68 -14.30
N THR A 257 -21.61 -7.03 -14.76
CA THR A 257 -21.24 -8.40 -15.18
C THR A 257 -20.02 -8.93 -14.43
N GLY A 258 -19.66 -10.21 -14.65
CA GLY A 258 -18.43 -10.81 -14.15
C GLY A 258 -18.56 -11.61 -12.85
N VAL A 259 -17.41 -12.06 -12.36
CA VAL A 259 -17.29 -13.03 -11.24
C VAL A 259 -17.89 -12.54 -9.93
N ILE A 260 -17.96 -11.22 -9.74
CA ILE A 260 -18.54 -10.59 -8.57
C ILE A 260 -20.06 -10.86 -8.49
N PHE A 261 -20.74 -11.18 -9.59
CA PHE A 261 -22.18 -11.49 -9.55
C PHE A 261 -22.48 -13.00 -9.55
N TRP A 262 -21.46 -13.84 -9.48
CA TRP A 262 -21.67 -15.28 -9.38
C TRP A 262 -22.36 -15.66 -8.06
N ARG A 263 -23.17 -16.72 -8.11
CA ARG A 263 -23.74 -17.34 -6.90
C ARG A 263 -22.61 -17.91 -6.03
N SER A 264 -22.76 -17.82 -4.71
CA SER A 264 -21.75 -18.24 -3.74
C SER A 264 -21.20 -19.66 -3.97
N PRO A 265 -22.02 -20.70 -4.24
CA PRO A 265 -21.49 -22.05 -4.46
C PRO A 265 -20.58 -22.15 -5.68
N ARG A 266 -20.95 -21.49 -6.79
CA ARG A 266 -20.14 -21.46 -8.02
C ARG A 266 -18.83 -20.71 -7.82
N ALA A 267 -18.88 -19.55 -7.17
CA ALA A 267 -17.68 -18.76 -6.89
C ALA A 267 -16.73 -19.53 -5.96
N LEU A 268 -17.26 -20.20 -4.93
CA LEU A 268 -16.49 -21.00 -4.00
C LEU A 268 -15.89 -22.24 -4.68
N SER A 269 -16.65 -22.99 -5.48
CA SER A 269 -16.15 -24.20 -6.16
C SER A 269 -15.04 -23.88 -7.15
N VAL A 270 -15.22 -22.82 -7.96
CA VAL A 270 -14.18 -22.34 -8.88
C VAL A 270 -12.98 -21.79 -8.11
N GLY A 271 -13.23 -21.05 -7.03
CA GLY A 271 -12.18 -20.52 -6.15
C GLY A 271 -11.31 -21.62 -5.55
N ILE A 272 -11.92 -22.67 -4.99
CA ILE A 272 -11.23 -23.84 -4.44
C ILE A 272 -10.45 -24.57 -5.53
N GLY A 273 -11.04 -24.80 -6.71
CA GLY A 273 -10.35 -25.48 -7.81
C GLY A 273 -9.11 -24.73 -8.29
N ILE A 274 -9.23 -23.42 -8.51
CA ILE A 274 -8.10 -22.57 -8.91
C ILE A 274 -7.05 -22.49 -7.80
N TYR A 275 -7.48 -22.33 -6.54
CA TYR A 275 -6.58 -22.30 -5.39
C TYR A 275 -5.80 -23.61 -5.23
N ALA A 276 -6.46 -24.77 -5.37
CA ALA A 276 -5.82 -26.09 -5.29
C ALA A 276 -4.75 -26.28 -6.37
N ILE A 277 -5.01 -25.82 -7.60
CA ILE A 277 -4.02 -25.83 -8.69
C ILE A 277 -2.81 -24.98 -8.31
N GLY A 278 -3.02 -23.74 -7.85
CA GLY A 278 -1.93 -22.86 -7.39
C GLY A 278 -1.17 -23.44 -6.19
N PHE A 279 -1.89 -24.05 -5.25
CA PHE A 279 -1.34 -24.66 -4.04
C PHE A 279 -0.44 -25.86 -4.36
N VAL A 280 -0.84 -26.72 -5.30
CA VAL A 280 0.02 -27.82 -5.74
C VAL A 280 1.20 -27.27 -6.54
N ALA A 281 0.96 -26.31 -7.43
CA ALA A 281 1.98 -25.70 -8.28
C ALA A 281 3.13 -25.08 -7.49
N GLN A 282 2.85 -24.42 -6.36
CA GLN A 282 3.88 -23.76 -5.55
C GLN A 282 4.96 -24.73 -5.00
N PHE A 283 4.75 -26.04 -5.06
CA PHE A 283 5.71 -27.05 -4.61
C PHE A 283 6.58 -27.61 -5.73
N TYR A 284 6.40 -27.13 -6.97
CA TYR A 284 7.18 -27.56 -8.12
C TYR A 284 7.80 -26.35 -8.81
N ARG A 285 9.05 -26.49 -9.25
CA ARG A 285 9.80 -25.41 -9.93
C ARG A 285 9.07 -24.82 -11.13
N PHE A 286 8.41 -25.66 -11.93
CA PHE A 286 7.60 -25.19 -13.06
C PHE A 286 6.36 -24.41 -12.59
N GLY A 287 5.75 -24.85 -11.48
CA GLY A 287 4.57 -24.22 -10.92
C GLY A 287 4.81 -22.82 -10.37
N TRP A 288 6.03 -22.52 -9.91
CA TRP A 288 6.48 -21.18 -9.54
C TRP A 288 6.42 -20.14 -10.67
N ILE A 289 6.09 -20.50 -11.90
CA ILE A 289 5.83 -19.53 -12.97
C ILE A 289 4.43 -18.90 -12.81
N PHE A 290 3.46 -19.67 -12.29
CA PHE A 290 2.04 -19.34 -12.37
C PHE A 290 1.27 -19.48 -11.06
N ASP A 291 1.87 -20.07 -10.03
CA ASP A 291 1.27 -20.29 -8.71
C ASP A 291 0.62 -19.04 -8.13
N ASP A 292 1.30 -17.90 -8.04
CA ASP A 292 0.74 -16.69 -7.41
C ASP A 292 -0.50 -16.16 -8.13
N PHE A 293 -0.56 -16.32 -9.46
CA PHE A 293 -1.73 -15.91 -10.22
C PHE A 293 -2.93 -16.77 -9.84
N PHE A 294 -2.75 -18.08 -9.73
CA PHE A 294 -3.81 -18.99 -9.33
C PHE A 294 -4.15 -18.87 -7.83
N LEU A 295 -3.15 -18.81 -6.95
CA LEU A 295 -3.30 -18.61 -5.51
C LEU A 295 -4.08 -17.32 -5.23
N GLY A 296 -3.63 -16.19 -5.78
CA GLY A 296 -4.30 -14.89 -5.63
C GLY A 296 -5.74 -14.91 -6.14
N THR A 297 -5.98 -15.51 -7.31
CA THR A 297 -7.32 -15.59 -7.92
C THR A 297 -8.25 -16.48 -7.09
N GLY A 298 -7.83 -17.71 -6.80
CA GLY A 298 -8.62 -18.69 -6.07
C GLY A 298 -8.93 -18.24 -4.65
N LEU A 299 -7.90 -17.76 -3.92
CA LEU A 299 -8.04 -17.28 -2.55
C LEU A 299 -8.95 -16.04 -2.48
N THR A 300 -8.83 -15.10 -3.43
CA THR A 300 -9.72 -13.92 -3.48
C THR A 300 -11.18 -14.32 -3.70
N LEU A 301 -11.47 -15.31 -4.56
CA LEU A 301 -12.83 -15.80 -4.78
C LEU A 301 -13.40 -16.45 -3.52
N CYS A 302 -12.63 -17.29 -2.84
CA CYS A 302 -13.02 -17.89 -1.57
C CYS A 302 -13.30 -16.81 -0.51
N CYS A 303 -12.39 -15.85 -0.36
CA CYS A 303 -12.55 -14.72 0.56
C CYS A 303 -13.79 -13.89 0.22
N MET A 304 -14.04 -13.60 -1.06
CA MET A 304 -15.25 -12.88 -1.48
C MET A 304 -16.53 -13.57 -1.01
N VAL A 305 -16.63 -14.90 -1.15
CA VAL A 305 -17.80 -15.65 -0.68
C VAL A 305 -17.96 -15.56 0.83
N VAL A 306 -16.87 -15.81 1.58
CA VAL A 306 -16.87 -15.75 3.05
C VAL A 306 -17.24 -14.36 3.55
N PHE A 307 -16.57 -13.31 3.06
CA PHE A 307 -16.79 -11.94 3.54
C PHE A 307 -18.15 -11.36 3.12
N ARG A 308 -18.74 -11.81 2.01
CA ARG A 308 -20.15 -11.50 1.70
C ARG A 308 -21.10 -12.14 2.67
N PHE A 309 -20.90 -13.42 2.95
CA PHE A 309 -21.71 -14.12 3.94
C PHE A 309 -21.64 -13.42 5.30
N LEU A 310 -20.44 -13.10 5.78
CA LEU A 310 -20.23 -12.37 7.04
C LEU A 310 -20.85 -10.95 7.01
N SER A 311 -20.67 -10.21 5.91
CA SER A 311 -21.24 -8.86 5.76
C SER A 311 -22.78 -8.88 5.77
N ASP A 312 -23.38 -9.79 4.99
CA ASP A 312 -24.83 -9.79 4.73
C ASP A 312 -25.61 -10.55 5.81
N ARG A 313 -25.10 -11.68 6.31
CA ARG A 313 -25.80 -12.53 7.30
C ARG A 313 -25.53 -12.11 8.73
N LEU A 314 -24.31 -11.69 9.06
CA LEU A 314 -23.95 -11.27 10.42
C LEU A 314 -24.00 -9.75 10.61
N ASN A 315 -24.38 -8.99 9.57
CA ASN A 315 -24.46 -7.53 9.59
C ASN A 315 -23.15 -6.85 10.03
N LEU A 316 -22.01 -7.49 9.78
CA LEU A 316 -20.67 -7.00 10.15
C LEU A 316 -20.12 -5.94 9.19
N GLY A 317 -20.89 -5.52 8.19
CA GLY A 317 -20.40 -4.61 7.14
C GLY A 317 -19.86 -3.28 7.67
N ALA A 318 -20.47 -2.71 8.71
CA ALA A 318 -19.97 -1.46 9.31
C ALA A 318 -18.61 -1.65 9.99
N VAL A 319 -18.44 -2.76 10.73
CA VAL A 319 -17.18 -3.13 11.40
C VAL A 319 -16.09 -3.38 10.36
N MET A 320 -16.40 -4.11 9.29
CA MET A 320 -15.44 -4.38 8.21
C MET A 320 -14.96 -3.11 7.51
N VAL A 321 -15.87 -2.17 7.23
CA VAL A 321 -15.49 -0.87 6.67
C VAL A 321 -14.60 -0.11 7.63
N TRP A 322 -14.96 -0.05 8.92
CA TRP A 322 -14.15 0.64 9.92
C TRP A 322 -12.75 0.03 10.04
N LEU A 323 -12.66 -1.29 10.13
CA LEU A 323 -11.38 -2.01 10.20
C LEU A 323 -10.54 -1.85 8.94
N GLY A 324 -11.17 -1.93 7.75
CA GLY A 324 -10.47 -1.80 6.47
C GLY A 324 -9.89 -0.42 6.23
N LEU A 325 -10.44 0.64 6.82
CA LEU A 325 -9.82 1.98 6.79
C LEU A 325 -8.40 1.97 7.37
N HIS A 326 -8.16 1.11 8.35
CA HIS A 326 -6.89 1.01 9.08
C HIS A 326 -5.97 -0.10 8.57
N SER A 327 -6.38 -0.86 7.53
CA SER A 327 -5.64 -2.06 7.10
C SER A 327 -4.24 -1.75 6.56
N TYR A 328 -4.04 -0.58 5.95
CA TYR A 328 -2.73 -0.20 5.40
C TYR A 328 -1.74 0.13 6.51
N SER A 329 -2.13 0.96 7.47
CA SER A 329 -1.28 1.27 8.63
C SER A 329 -1.06 0.04 9.52
N TYR A 330 -2.05 -0.85 9.64
CA TYR A 330 -1.88 -2.16 10.27
C TYR A 330 -0.79 -2.97 9.55
N PHE A 331 -0.88 -3.08 8.22
CA PHE A 331 0.12 -3.76 7.40
C PHE A 331 1.51 -3.13 7.55
N LEU A 332 1.64 -1.82 7.73
CA LEU A 332 2.95 -1.19 7.92
C LEU A 332 3.56 -1.46 9.31
N ILE A 333 2.73 -1.64 10.34
CA ILE A 333 3.14 -1.75 11.75
C ILE A 333 3.34 -3.20 12.21
N HIS A 334 2.58 -4.17 11.66
CA HIS A 334 2.46 -5.52 12.22
C HIS A 334 3.81 -6.20 12.54
N ASN A 335 4.79 -6.09 11.65
CA ASN A 335 6.07 -6.79 11.81
C ASN A 335 6.86 -6.25 13.01
N PHE A 336 6.79 -4.96 13.31
CA PHE A 336 7.44 -4.40 14.50
C PHE A 336 6.83 -4.94 15.78
N VAL A 337 5.51 -5.02 15.84
CA VAL A 337 4.79 -5.55 17.00
C VAL A 337 5.13 -7.02 17.19
N VAL A 338 5.09 -7.81 16.13
CA VAL A 338 5.45 -9.23 16.16
C VAL A 338 6.89 -9.41 16.62
N ASP A 339 7.85 -8.80 15.93
CA ASP A 339 9.28 -8.96 16.19
C ASP A 339 9.63 -8.57 17.64
N ARG A 340 9.21 -7.39 18.10
CA ARG A 340 9.52 -6.92 19.46
C ARG A 340 8.83 -7.77 20.53
N THR A 341 7.58 -8.17 20.31
CA THR A 341 6.86 -8.99 21.30
C THR A 341 7.49 -10.38 21.40
N LEU A 342 7.86 -10.99 20.27
CA LEU A 342 8.48 -12.32 20.28
C LEU A 342 9.88 -12.30 20.93
N ASN A 343 10.73 -11.36 20.53
CA ASN A 343 12.11 -11.32 20.98
C ASN A 343 12.26 -10.84 22.43
N LEU A 344 11.43 -9.88 22.88
CA LEU A 344 11.57 -9.30 24.23
C LEU A 344 10.74 -10.06 25.28
N TYR A 345 9.52 -10.49 24.93
CA TYR A 345 8.58 -11.03 25.89
C TYR A 345 8.39 -12.55 25.78
N VAL A 346 8.18 -13.10 24.57
CA VAL A 346 7.87 -14.53 24.41
C VAL A 346 9.11 -15.43 24.59
N GLN A 347 10.28 -15.02 24.09
CA GLN A 347 11.56 -15.72 24.28
C GLN A 347 11.53 -17.24 23.98
N ASN A 348 10.84 -17.65 22.90
CA ASN A 348 10.62 -19.05 22.48
C ASN A 348 9.72 -19.89 23.41
N GLN A 349 8.98 -19.28 24.34
CA GLN A 349 8.03 -20.02 25.18
C GLN A 349 6.68 -20.20 24.48
N LEU A 350 6.34 -21.45 24.16
CA LEU A 350 5.12 -21.78 23.43
C LEU A 350 3.81 -21.34 24.13
N PRO A 351 3.63 -21.49 25.46
CA PRO A 351 2.43 -20.99 26.13
C PRO A 351 2.27 -19.48 26.01
N LEU A 352 3.37 -18.73 26.19
CA LEU A 352 3.36 -17.27 26.05
C LEU A 352 3.05 -16.87 24.61
N TYR A 353 3.58 -17.57 23.60
CA TYR A 353 3.28 -17.31 22.19
C TYR A 353 1.77 -17.26 21.94
N TYR A 354 1.04 -18.31 22.33
CA TYR A 354 -0.42 -18.35 22.15
C TYR A 354 -1.15 -17.32 22.99
N GLN A 355 -0.69 -17.06 24.21
CA GLN A 355 -1.28 -16.05 25.09
C GLN A 355 -1.16 -14.63 24.49
N VAL A 356 -0.05 -14.31 23.83
CA VAL A 356 0.19 -12.96 23.29
C VAL A 356 -0.36 -12.73 21.88
N LEU A 357 -0.66 -13.77 21.10
CA LEU A 357 -1.17 -13.62 19.73
C LEU A 357 -2.39 -12.67 19.63
N PRO A 358 -3.44 -12.80 20.47
CA PRO A 358 -4.56 -11.86 20.45
C PRO A 358 -4.13 -10.42 20.77
N TRP A 359 -3.19 -10.26 21.71
CA TRP A 359 -2.65 -8.96 22.09
C TRP A 359 -1.81 -8.32 20.98
N MET A 360 -1.06 -9.11 20.19
CA MET A 360 -0.37 -8.60 19.01
C MET A 360 -1.36 -8.06 17.97
N VAL A 361 -2.48 -8.77 17.74
CA VAL A 361 -3.52 -8.34 16.80
C VAL A 361 -4.18 -7.04 17.26
N VAL A 362 -4.63 -6.99 18.52
CA VAL A 362 -5.30 -5.81 19.09
C VAL A 362 -4.33 -4.64 19.21
N GLY A 363 -3.11 -4.88 19.70
CA GLY A 363 -2.06 -3.87 19.82
C GLY A 363 -1.68 -3.25 18.48
N THR A 364 -1.50 -4.07 17.44
CA THR A 364 -1.24 -3.57 16.08
C THR A 364 -2.39 -2.72 15.57
N LEU A 365 -3.65 -3.12 15.81
CA LEU A 365 -4.82 -2.34 15.41
C LEU A 365 -4.90 -1.00 16.15
N VAL A 366 -4.66 -0.98 17.46
CA VAL A 366 -4.63 0.26 18.26
C VAL A 366 -3.55 1.21 17.71
N LEU A 367 -2.35 0.71 17.46
CA LEU A 367 -1.26 1.50 16.88
C LEU A 367 -1.59 2.01 15.48
N ALA A 368 -2.24 1.19 14.64
CA ALA A 368 -2.69 1.60 13.30
C ALA A 368 -3.71 2.75 13.37
N VAL A 369 -4.69 2.67 14.28
CA VAL A 369 -5.68 3.73 14.51
C VAL A 369 -5.00 5.02 15.00
N ILE A 370 -4.01 4.90 15.90
CA ILE A 370 -3.23 6.05 16.38
C ILE A 370 -2.45 6.68 15.22
N ALA A 371 -1.73 5.89 14.44
CA ALA A 371 -0.96 6.36 13.28
C ALA A 371 -1.87 7.12 12.29
N ASP A 372 -3.02 6.55 11.92
CA ASP A 372 -3.96 7.19 10.99
C ASP A 372 -4.54 8.51 11.53
N LYS A 373 -4.75 8.62 12.85
CA LYS A 373 -5.19 9.86 13.48
C LYS A 373 -4.08 10.92 13.53
N ILE A 374 -2.81 10.51 13.63
CA ILE A 374 -1.65 11.39 13.68
C ILE A 374 -1.23 11.86 12.27
N THR A 375 -1.42 11.04 11.22
CA THR A 375 -1.00 11.39 9.85
C THR A 375 -1.42 12.78 9.38
N PRO A 376 -2.68 13.25 9.56
CA PRO A 376 -3.08 14.61 9.16
C PRO A 376 -2.35 15.72 9.91
N TRP A 377 -1.92 15.46 11.16
CA TRP A 377 -1.14 16.42 11.94
C TRP A 377 0.29 16.51 11.43
N ILE A 378 0.92 15.37 11.13
CA ILE A 378 2.24 15.32 10.51
C ILE A 378 2.22 16.02 9.15
N GLU A 379 1.19 15.76 8.33
CA GLU A 379 1.03 16.43 7.03
C GLU A 379 0.96 17.96 7.17
N LYS A 380 0.11 18.46 8.08
CA LYS A 380 0.01 19.90 8.35
C LYS A 380 1.33 20.48 8.87
N GLY A 381 2.01 19.76 9.77
CA GLY A 381 3.31 20.15 10.32
C GLY A 381 4.38 20.24 9.23
N ALA A 382 4.45 19.24 8.34
CA ALA A 382 5.39 19.21 7.22
C ALA A 382 5.13 20.36 6.23
N ILE A 383 3.86 20.63 5.91
CA ILE A 383 3.47 21.77 5.06
C ILE A 383 3.86 23.11 5.70
N ALA A 384 3.58 23.28 7.00
CA ALA A 384 3.96 24.49 7.73
C ALA A 384 5.49 24.68 7.79
N LEU A 385 6.23 23.60 8.04
CA LEU A 385 7.69 23.61 8.04
C LEU A 385 8.23 23.97 6.65
N TRP A 386 7.70 23.37 5.60
CA TRP A 386 8.09 23.68 4.22
C TRP A 386 7.87 25.16 3.90
N HIS A 387 6.70 25.72 4.24
CA HIS A 387 6.42 27.14 4.04
C HIS A 387 7.37 28.06 4.81
N ASN A 388 7.73 27.72 6.05
CA ASN A 388 8.69 28.49 6.84
C ASN A 388 10.10 28.41 6.24
N THR A 389 10.55 27.22 5.82
CA THR A 389 11.84 27.02 5.15
C THR A 389 11.90 27.77 3.82
N ASP A 390 10.86 27.66 3.00
CA ASP A 390 10.74 28.39 1.74
C ASP A 390 10.75 29.92 1.95
N ALA A 391 10.08 30.41 3.00
CA ALA A 391 10.12 31.83 3.37
C ALA A 391 11.54 32.29 3.76
N ARG A 392 12.30 31.47 4.49
CA ARG A 392 13.68 31.81 4.89
C ARG A 392 14.69 31.71 3.75
N LEU A 393 14.50 30.76 2.84
CA LEU A 393 15.42 30.51 1.72
C LEU A 393 15.14 31.37 0.49
N THR A 394 13.92 31.89 0.34
CA THR A 394 13.61 32.83 -0.75
C THR A 394 14.26 34.17 -0.42
N PRO A 395 15.32 34.61 -1.13
CA PRO A 395 15.98 35.87 -0.83
C PRO A 395 14.98 37.02 -1.00
N ILE A 396 14.87 37.85 0.04
CA ILE A 396 14.01 39.05 0.12
C ILE A 396 14.34 40.05 -1.01
N SER A 397 15.50 39.91 -1.67
CA SER A 397 16.02 40.82 -2.69
C SER A 397 15.25 40.88 -4.02
N LYS A 398 14.15 40.11 -4.20
CA LYS A 398 13.23 40.28 -5.34
C LYS A 398 11.90 40.95 -5.00
N ILE A 399 11.68 41.34 -3.74
CA ILE A 399 10.55 42.19 -3.40
C ILE A 399 10.93 43.61 -3.83
N GLY A 400 10.53 43.98 -5.05
CA GLY A 400 10.60 45.39 -5.47
C GLY A 400 9.94 46.26 -4.40
N SER A 401 10.44 47.48 -4.20
CA SER A 401 9.95 48.45 -3.20
C SER A 401 8.46 48.81 -3.32
N TRP A 402 7.77 48.27 -4.33
CA TRP A 402 6.34 48.45 -4.55
C TRP A 402 5.52 47.57 -3.60
N VAL A 403 4.77 48.23 -2.72
CA VAL A 403 3.76 47.63 -1.85
C VAL A 403 2.37 47.96 -2.43
N PRO A 404 1.69 47.00 -3.06
CA PRO A 404 0.38 47.22 -3.64
C PRO A 404 -0.67 47.68 -2.61
N GLN A 405 -1.54 48.63 -2.97
CA GLN A 405 -2.61 49.12 -2.09
C GLN A 405 -4.00 48.55 -2.45
N VAL A 406 -4.93 48.52 -1.48
CA VAL A 406 -6.32 48.15 -1.75
C VAL A 406 -6.92 49.13 -2.76
N GLY A 407 -7.57 48.61 -3.80
CA GLY A 407 -8.11 49.39 -4.92
C GLY A 407 -7.13 49.57 -6.09
N GLU A 408 -5.85 49.22 -5.93
CA GLU A 408 -4.87 49.32 -7.02
C GLU A 408 -5.13 48.26 -8.11
N SER A 409 -5.03 48.69 -9.37
CA SER A 409 -5.06 47.80 -10.54
C SER A 409 -3.69 47.17 -10.73
N VAL A 410 -3.66 45.85 -10.87
CA VAL A 410 -2.44 45.05 -10.96
C VAL A 410 -2.50 44.09 -12.14
N LEU A 411 -1.33 43.74 -12.65
CA LEU A 411 -1.14 42.69 -13.64
C LEU A 411 -0.82 41.39 -12.89
N TYR A 412 -1.60 40.32 -13.11
CA TYR A 412 -1.27 38.99 -12.58
C TYR A 412 -0.74 38.11 -13.72
N ARG A 413 0.54 37.71 -13.64
CA ARG A 413 1.24 36.96 -14.69
C ARG A 413 1.07 37.57 -16.10
N GLY A 414 1.19 38.90 -16.18
CA GLY A 414 1.09 39.66 -17.43
C GLY A 414 -0.33 39.89 -17.95
N LYS A 415 -1.39 39.51 -17.21
CA LYS A 415 -2.79 39.80 -17.58
C LYS A 415 -3.34 40.96 -16.77
N SER A 416 -3.88 41.96 -17.46
CA SER A 416 -4.51 43.16 -16.87
C SER A 416 -5.92 42.87 -16.34
N GLY A 417 -6.50 43.88 -15.68
CA GLY A 417 -7.85 43.80 -15.14
C GLY A 417 -7.94 42.99 -13.85
N TRP A 418 -6.94 43.04 -12.98
CA TRP A 418 -7.05 42.55 -11.61
C TRP A 418 -7.05 43.73 -10.67
N THR A 419 -7.94 43.74 -9.68
CA THR A 419 -8.00 44.79 -8.65
C THR A 419 -7.82 44.19 -7.27
N ILE A 420 -7.00 44.82 -6.43
CA ILE A 420 -6.79 44.37 -5.06
C ILE A 420 -8.01 44.75 -4.22
N GLN A 421 -8.68 43.76 -3.65
CA GLN A 421 -9.87 43.99 -2.82
C GLN A 421 -9.56 44.04 -1.33
N LYS A 422 -8.60 43.21 -0.90
CA LYS A 422 -8.25 43.07 0.50
C LYS A 422 -6.79 42.65 0.59
N VAL A 423 -6.02 43.37 1.40
CA VAL A 423 -4.70 42.92 1.83
C VAL A 423 -4.90 42.16 3.12
N GLN A 424 -4.36 40.95 3.20
CA GLN A 424 -4.26 40.26 4.47
C GLN A 424 -2.80 39.91 4.66
N GLN A 425 -2.16 40.63 5.58
CA GLN A 425 -0.81 40.33 6.00
C GLN A 425 -0.89 39.04 6.81
N VAL A 426 -0.57 37.91 6.15
CA VAL A 426 -0.38 36.65 6.85
C VAL A 426 0.97 36.77 7.53
N VAL A 427 0.99 36.58 8.84
CA VAL A 427 2.15 36.74 9.71
C VAL A 427 3.37 36.02 9.11
N HIS A 428 4.46 36.79 8.96
CA HIS A 428 5.78 36.49 8.39
C HIS A 428 5.90 36.63 6.84
N ASP A 429 6.35 37.82 6.45
CA ASP A 429 7.12 38.20 5.25
C ASP A 429 6.58 37.90 3.84
N LYS A 430 5.34 37.41 3.69
CA LYS A 430 4.67 37.34 2.38
C LYS A 430 3.31 38.02 2.45
N ALA A 431 3.19 39.21 1.87
CA ALA A 431 1.88 39.83 1.70
C ALA A 431 1.10 39.05 0.63
N PHE A 432 0.02 38.39 1.04
CA PHE A 432 -0.95 37.82 0.13
C PHE A 432 -2.05 38.84 -0.12
N TYR A 433 -2.36 39.03 -1.40
CA TYR A 433 -3.37 39.99 -1.85
C TYR A 433 -4.57 39.21 -2.36
N LEU A 434 -5.76 39.52 -1.86
CA LEU A 434 -7.00 39.01 -2.42
C LEU A 434 -7.37 39.89 -3.62
N CYS A 435 -7.15 39.37 -4.83
CA CYS A 435 -7.45 40.09 -6.05
C CYS A 435 -8.77 39.62 -6.65
N ARG A 436 -9.58 40.56 -7.15
CA ARG A 436 -10.79 40.29 -7.95
C ARG A 436 -10.43 40.41 -9.43
N ILE A 437 -10.86 39.43 -10.21
CA ILE A 437 -10.74 39.44 -11.66
C ILE A 437 -11.77 40.42 -12.23
N SER A 438 -11.40 41.25 -13.21
CA SER A 438 -12.23 42.26 -13.90
C SER A 438 -13.56 41.75 -14.41
N ASN A 439 -13.69 40.44 -14.68
CA ASN A 439 -14.95 39.80 -15.03
C ASN A 439 -15.93 39.64 -13.84
N GLY A 440 -15.60 40.16 -12.66
CA GLY A 440 -16.50 40.37 -11.53
C GLY A 440 -16.86 39.13 -10.70
N GLN A 441 -16.52 37.92 -11.13
CA GLN A 441 -17.10 36.70 -10.52
C GLN A 441 -16.14 35.83 -9.70
N LYS A 442 -14.84 36.13 -9.65
CA LYS A 442 -13.88 35.29 -8.93
C LYS A 442 -12.83 36.10 -8.18
N THR A 443 -12.62 35.73 -6.92
CA THR A 443 -11.54 36.24 -6.06
C THR A 443 -10.48 35.16 -5.88
N VAL A 444 -9.21 35.53 -5.97
CA VAL A 444 -8.08 34.61 -5.82
C VAL A 444 -7.03 35.25 -4.91
N TRP A 445 -6.47 34.47 -3.98
CA TRP A 445 -5.30 34.87 -3.21
C TRP A 445 -4.05 34.72 -4.07
N VAL A 446 -3.33 35.82 -4.25
CA VAL A 446 -2.13 35.90 -5.07
C VAL A 446 -0.95 36.43 -4.28
N ASN A 447 0.22 35.89 -4.58
CA ASN A 447 1.48 36.29 -3.98
C ASN A 447 1.92 37.64 -4.60
N GLN A 448 2.48 38.55 -3.80
CA GLN A 448 3.05 39.83 -4.28
C GLN A 448 3.98 39.65 -5.48
N ASN A 449 4.77 38.57 -5.51
CA ASN A 449 5.74 38.30 -6.57
C ASN A 449 5.12 37.99 -7.93
N ASP A 450 3.84 37.57 -7.96
CA ASP A 450 3.11 37.35 -9.20
C ASP A 450 2.37 38.61 -9.68
N LEU A 451 2.40 39.69 -8.89
CA LEU A 451 1.79 40.97 -9.20
C LEU A 451 2.83 41.90 -9.83
N GLN A 452 2.41 42.62 -10.87
CA GLN A 452 3.16 43.73 -11.43
C GLN A 452 2.26 44.97 -11.45
N GLN A 453 2.89 46.14 -11.33
CA GLN A 453 2.15 47.40 -11.39
C GLN A 453 1.58 47.60 -12.80
N ASP A 454 0.29 47.87 -12.89
CA ASP A 454 -0.35 48.17 -14.16
C ASP A 454 0.01 49.60 -14.60
N GLN A 455 1.07 49.73 -15.40
CA GLN A 455 1.59 51.03 -15.86
C GLN A 455 0.60 51.78 -16.79
N ALA A 456 -0.39 51.08 -17.35
CA ALA A 456 -1.36 51.67 -18.27
C ALA A 456 -2.30 52.70 -17.59
N VAL A 457 -2.40 52.70 -16.26
CA VAL A 457 -3.31 53.57 -15.50
C VAL A 457 -2.69 54.93 -15.15
N ARG A 458 -1.37 55.12 -15.30
CA ARG A 458 -0.68 56.38 -14.92
C ARG A 458 -0.66 57.49 -15.98
N VAL A 459 -1.26 57.29 -17.14
CA VAL A 459 -1.21 58.26 -18.28
C VAL A 459 -2.50 59.09 -18.40
N GLN A 460 -3.29 59.21 -17.34
CA GLN A 460 -4.43 60.14 -17.22
C GLN A 460 -4.22 61.00 -15.99
#